data_AF-A0A8D8HQP2-F1
#
_entry.id   AF-A0A8D8HQP2-F1
#
_cell.length_a   1.000
_cell.length_b   1.000
_cell.length_c   1.000
_cell.angle_alpha   90.00
_cell.angle_beta   90.00
_cell.angle_gamma   90.00
#
_symmetry.space_group_name_H-M   'P 1'
#
loop_
_entity.id
_entity.type
_entity.pdbx_description
1 polymer ?
#
loop_
_entity_poly.entity_id
_entity_poly.type
_entity_poly.pdbx_seq_one_letter_code
_entity_poly.pdbx_strand_id
1 'polypeptide(L)'
;FAGVMKRYNFSGLRASHGVSIAHRSQGSTGQCQDPGRVFKGKKMAGHLGNSRVTVQNMKILSIDYENSIIAVKGNNVPGFKNSYVFVRDAVKKPLHKDVPFPVGLLLNMSDDANNLVS
;
A
#
# COMPACT_ATOMS: atom_id res chain seq x y z
N PHE A 1 -4.03 -16.52 7.41
CA PHE A 1 -2.75 -16.73 8.14
C PHE A 1 -1.61 -16.83 7.14
N ALA A 2 -0.45 -16.24 7.41
CA ALA A 2 0.72 -16.23 6.53
C ALA A 2 1.99 -16.58 7.32
N GLY A 3 2.82 -17.45 6.74
CA GLY A 3 4.13 -17.82 7.29
C GLY A 3 5.16 -16.69 7.20
N VAL A 4 6.28 -16.84 7.91
CA VAL A 4 7.31 -15.80 8.05
C VAL A 4 7.94 -15.36 6.74
N MET A 5 8.16 -16.29 5.80
CA MET A 5 8.73 -15.97 4.49
C MET A 5 7.80 -15.07 3.68
N LYS A 6 6.49 -15.35 3.67
CA LYS A 6 5.50 -14.54 2.93
C LYS A 6 5.22 -13.20 3.63
N ARG A 7 5.20 -13.19 4.96
CA ARG A 7 4.83 -12.00 5.75
C ARG A 7 5.95 -10.97 5.84
N TYR A 8 7.21 -11.42 5.91
CA TYR A 8 8.37 -10.55 6.17
C TYR A 8 9.54 -10.76 5.20
N ASN A 9 9.36 -11.55 4.14
CA ASN A 9 10.40 -11.84 3.15
C ASN A 9 11.66 -12.48 3.77
N PHE A 10 11.49 -13.30 4.82
CA PHE A 10 12.61 -14.05 5.40
C PHE A 10 13.14 -15.08 4.40
N SER A 11 14.47 -15.25 4.37
CA SER A 11 15.13 -16.31 3.61
C SER A 11 14.84 -17.69 4.21
N GLY A 12 14.73 -18.71 3.36
CA GLY A 12 14.65 -20.09 3.80
C GLY A 12 16.02 -20.66 4.19
N LEU A 13 16.02 -21.82 4.84
CA LEU A 13 17.23 -22.61 5.03
C LEU A 13 17.59 -23.39 3.76
N ARG A 14 18.83 -23.90 3.69
CA ARG A 14 19.29 -24.73 2.56
C ARG A 14 18.35 -25.91 2.33
N ALA A 15 18.15 -26.27 1.07
CA ALA A 15 17.27 -27.38 0.70
C ALA A 15 18.00 -28.74 0.68
N SER A 16 19.25 -28.78 0.21
CA SER A 16 19.96 -30.02 -0.15
C SER A 16 21.04 -30.47 0.85
N HIS A 17 21.67 -29.55 1.58
CA HIS A 17 22.79 -29.87 2.47
C HIS A 17 22.33 -30.22 3.90
N GLY A 18 21.63 -31.34 4.05
CA GLY A 18 21.37 -31.97 5.36
C GLY A 18 20.38 -31.26 6.30
N VAL A 19 19.63 -30.27 5.82
CA VAL A 19 18.58 -29.62 6.60
C VAL A 19 17.35 -30.52 6.62
N SER A 20 16.90 -30.96 7.81
CA SER A 20 15.68 -31.75 7.97
C SER A 20 14.50 -30.87 8.42
N ILE A 21 13.41 -30.88 7.63
CA ILE A 21 12.08 -30.32 7.95
C ILE A 21 12.01 -28.78 8.14
N ALA A 22 13.14 -28.10 8.35
CA ALA A 22 13.20 -26.70 8.75
C ALA A 22 13.35 -25.69 7.59
N HIS A 23 13.22 -26.11 6.33
CA HIS A 23 13.49 -25.26 5.15
C HIS A 23 12.76 -23.91 5.15
N ARG A 24 11.56 -23.84 5.75
CA ARG A 24 10.73 -22.62 5.84
C ARG A 24 10.60 -22.05 7.26
N SER A 25 11.42 -22.56 8.19
CA SER A 25 11.40 -22.11 9.59
C SER A 25 11.91 -20.67 9.73
N GLN A 26 11.51 -20.00 10.80
CA GLN A 26 11.91 -18.61 11.08
C GLN A 26 13.32 -18.46 11.68
N GLY A 27 14.01 -19.58 11.91
CA GLY A 27 15.27 -19.61 12.65
C GLY A 27 15.10 -19.23 14.13
N SER A 28 16.17 -18.73 14.73
CA SER A 28 16.17 -18.37 16.15
C SER A 28 15.27 -17.16 16.45
N THR A 29 14.49 -17.29 17.53
CA THR A 29 13.54 -16.26 17.94
C THR A 29 14.11 -15.33 19.02
N GLY A 30 15.07 -15.78 19.83
CA GLY A 30 15.62 -15.04 20.96
C GLY A 30 17.06 -15.45 21.33
N GLN A 31 17.57 -14.82 22.38
CA GLN A 31 18.87 -15.13 22.99
C GLN A 31 18.69 -16.15 24.14
N CYS A 32 19.79 -16.64 24.70
CA CYS A 32 19.82 -17.62 25.79
C CYS A 32 19.48 -17.00 27.17
N GLN A 33 20.48 -16.76 28.03
CA GLN A 33 20.27 -16.41 29.45
C GLN A 33 19.63 -15.02 29.62
N ASP A 34 20.22 -13.98 29.03
CA ASP A 34 19.71 -12.60 29.11
C ASP A 34 19.28 -12.15 27.72
N PRO A 35 18.02 -11.76 27.47
CA PRO A 35 16.94 -11.35 28.40
C PRO A 35 15.92 -12.46 28.79
N GLY A 36 16.21 -13.74 28.52
CA GLY A 36 15.35 -14.89 28.89
C GLY A 36 13.94 -14.90 28.27
N ARG A 37 13.67 -14.05 27.27
CA ARG A 37 12.35 -13.91 26.63
C ARG A 37 12.46 -13.42 25.19
N VAL A 38 11.38 -13.58 24.44
CA VAL A 38 11.23 -12.99 23.11
C VAL A 38 10.82 -11.51 23.24
N PHE A 39 11.50 -10.63 22.52
CA PHE A 39 11.16 -9.21 22.49
C PHE A 39 9.79 -8.94 21.85
N LYS A 40 9.09 -7.91 22.34
CA LYS A 40 7.85 -7.41 21.72
C LYS A 40 8.15 -6.92 20.30
N GLY A 41 7.21 -7.15 19.38
CA GLY A 41 7.39 -6.77 17.98
C GLY A 41 8.29 -7.71 17.16
N LYS A 42 8.76 -8.83 17.74
CA LYS A 42 9.48 -9.86 16.97
C LYS A 42 8.61 -10.34 15.81
N LYS A 43 9.20 -10.34 14.62
CA LYS A 43 8.57 -10.77 13.37
C LYS A 43 8.26 -12.27 13.42
N MET A 44 6.97 -12.62 13.46
CA MET A 44 6.46 -14.00 13.50
C MET A 44 5.30 -14.23 12.51
N ALA A 45 5.02 -15.49 12.18
CA ALA A 45 3.86 -15.85 11.37
C ALA A 45 2.55 -15.30 11.96
N GLY A 46 1.56 -15.03 11.12
CA GLY A 46 0.29 -14.48 11.56
C GLY A 46 -0.56 -13.91 10.44
N HIS A 47 -1.53 -13.06 10.76
CA HIS A 47 -2.39 -12.45 9.77
C HIS A 47 -1.62 -11.46 8.88
N LEU A 48 -1.83 -11.54 7.57
CA LEU A 48 -1.21 -10.70 6.55
C LEU A 48 -2.31 -10.23 5.58
N GLY A 49 -2.35 -8.94 5.30
CA GLY A 49 -3.42 -8.31 4.51
C GLY A 49 -4.59 -7.88 5.37
N ASN A 50 -5.69 -7.50 4.71
CA ASN A 50 -6.91 -6.94 5.33
C ASN A 50 -6.60 -5.91 6.44
N SER A 51 -5.71 -4.98 6.09
CA SER A 51 -5.31 -3.85 6.93
C SER A 51 -5.47 -2.58 6.11
N ARG A 52 -5.82 -1.46 6.75
CA ARG A 52 -5.91 -0.16 6.07
C ARG A 52 -4.49 0.30 5.70
N VAL A 53 -4.24 0.48 4.41
CA VAL A 53 -2.96 0.97 3.88
C VAL A 53 -3.23 2.24 3.07
N THR A 54 -2.29 3.18 3.10
CA THR A 54 -2.35 4.42 2.32
C THR A 54 -1.12 4.54 1.44
N VAL A 55 -1.33 4.72 0.14
CA VAL A 55 -0.27 5.11 -0.80
C VAL A 55 -0.32 6.63 -0.97
N GLN A 56 0.81 7.29 -0.86
CA GLN A 56 0.92 8.76 -0.88
C GLN A 56 1.54 9.23 -2.20
N ASN A 57 1.27 10.48 -2.57
CA ASN A 57 1.87 11.17 -3.72
C ASN A 57 1.64 10.49 -5.09
N MET A 58 0.44 9.96 -5.31
CA MET A 58 0.03 9.48 -6.63
C MET A 58 -0.32 10.67 -7.55
N LYS A 59 0.03 10.59 -8.84
CA LYS A 59 -0.33 11.60 -9.84
C LYS A 59 -1.66 11.23 -10.49
N ILE A 60 -2.56 12.19 -10.64
CA ILE A 60 -3.78 12.04 -11.45
C ILE A 60 -3.40 12.29 -12.91
N LEU A 61 -3.84 11.40 -13.81
CA LEU A 61 -3.56 11.49 -15.25
C LEU A 61 -4.70 12.18 -16.00
N SER A 62 -5.94 11.85 -15.68
CA SER A 62 -7.11 12.46 -16.28
C SER A 62 -8.32 12.32 -15.35
N ILE A 63 -9.28 13.21 -15.54
CA ILE A 63 -10.57 13.19 -14.87
C ILE A 63 -11.61 13.27 -15.96
N ASP A 64 -12.48 12.27 -16.04
CA ASP A 64 -13.67 12.26 -16.87
C ASP A 64 -14.87 12.57 -15.98
N TYR A 65 -15.42 13.77 -16.17
CA TYR A 65 -16.54 14.26 -15.38
C TYR A 65 -17.88 13.64 -15.79
N GLU A 66 -18.04 13.22 -17.04
CA GLU A 66 -19.29 12.62 -17.53
C GLU A 66 -19.50 11.24 -16.92
N ASN A 67 -18.45 10.42 -16.94
CA ASN A 67 -18.51 9.06 -16.39
C ASN A 67 -18.09 8.99 -14.91
N SER A 68 -17.73 10.13 -14.30
CA SER A 68 -17.19 10.20 -12.93
C SER A 68 -15.99 9.26 -12.69
N ILE A 69 -15.07 9.22 -13.67
CA ILE A 69 -13.89 8.35 -13.65
C ILE A 69 -12.65 9.20 -13.40
N ILE A 70 -11.80 8.75 -12.46
CA ILE A 70 -10.49 9.35 -12.19
C ILE A 70 -9.41 8.35 -12.59
N ALA A 71 -8.56 8.72 -13.54
CA ALA A 71 -7.40 7.92 -13.93
C ALA A 71 -6.18 8.31 -13.10
N VAL A 72 -5.59 7.35 -12.40
CA VAL A 72 -4.41 7.56 -11.54
C VAL A 72 -3.20 6.88 -12.15
N LYS A 73 -2.04 7.56 -12.12
CA LYS A 73 -0.77 6.99 -12.58
C LYS A 73 -0.25 5.95 -11.58
N GLY A 74 -0.30 4.67 -11.98
CA GLY A 74 0.45 3.59 -11.33
C GLY A 74 -0.34 2.31 -11.09
N ASN A 75 0.36 1.28 -10.62
CA ASN A 75 -0.17 -0.07 -10.38
C ASN A 75 -0.66 -0.29 -8.93
N ASN A 76 -0.65 0.75 -8.09
CA ASN A 76 -0.60 0.58 -6.63
C ASN A 76 -1.83 1.14 -5.89
N VAL A 77 -3.05 0.94 -6.39
CA VAL A 77 -4.25 1.18 -5.57
C VAL A 77 -4.43 0.00 -4.62
N PRO A 78 -4.34 0.20 -3.28
CA PRO A 78 -4.43 -0.90 -2.34
C PRO A 78 -5.88 -1.37 -2.24
N GLY A 79 -6.14 -2.59 -2.70
CA GLY A 79 -7.48 -3.18 -2.68
C GLY A 79 -7.67 -4.14 -3.83
N PHE A 80 -8.79 -4.86 -3.81
CA PHE A 80 -9.25 -5.63 -4.97
C PHE A 80 -10.12 -4.73 -5.88
N LYS A 81 -10.35 -5.16 -7.12
CA LYS A 81 -11.24 -4.45 -8.05
C LYS A 81 -12.65 -4.29 -7.42
N ASN A 82 -13.27 -3.12 -7.56
CA ASN A 82 -14.56 -2.76 -6.94
C ASN A 82 -14.54 -2.58 -5.41
N SER A 83 -13.37 -2.46 -4.79
CA SER A 83 -13.28 -2.04 -3.38
C SER A 83 -13.41 -0.53 -3.23
N TYR A 84 -13.91 -0.09 -2.07
CA TYR A 84 -13.98 1.33 -1.73
C TYR A 84 -12.60 1.88 -1.37
N VAL A 85 -12.28 3.07 -1.90
CA VAL A 85 -11.02 3.76 -1.66
C VAL A 85 -11.31 5.18 -1.19
N PHE A 86 -10.51 5.65 -0.22
CA PHE A 86 -10.55 7.04 0.24
C PHE A 86 -9.49 7.85 -0.50
N VAL A 87 -9.93 8.84 -1.28
CA VAL A 87 -9.06 9.80 -1.96
C VAL A 87 -9.00 11.09 -1.14
N ARG A 88 -7.80 11.61 -0.94
CA ARG A 88 -7.51 12.85 -0.21
C ARG A 88 -6.34 13.55 -0.86
N ASP A 89 -6.26 14.86 -0.68
CA ASP A 89 -5.12 15.65 -1.15
C ASP A 89 -3.81 15.21 -0.49
N ALA A 90 -2.73 15.35 -1.24
CA ALA A 90 -1.41 14.90 -0.81
C ALA A 90 -0.78 15.88 0.18
N VAL A 91 -0.65 15.47 1.45
CA VAL A 91 -0.05 16.30 2.52
C VAL A 91 1.42 16.66 2.27
N LYS A 92 2.17 15.80 1.55
CA LYS A 92 3.61 15.95 1.35
C LYS A 92 3.99 16.90 0.21
N LYS A 93 3.03 17.38 -0.58
CA LYS A 93 3.27 18.36 -1.65
C LYS A 93 2.38 19.57 -1.43
N PRO A 94 2.89 20.80 -1.63
CA PRO A 94 2.04 21.97 -1.58
C PRO A 94 0.98 21.87 -2.68
N LEU A 95 -0.23 22.32 -2.38
CA LEU A 95 -1.27 22.42 -3.39
C LEU A 95 -0.85 23.41 -4.46
N HIS A 96 -1.31 23.17 -5.68
CA HIS A 96 -1.14 24.13 -6.76
C HIS A 96 -1.97 25.39 -6.46
N LYS A 97 -1.55 26.56 -6.94
CA LYS A 97 -2.20 27.84 -6.59
C LYS A 97 -3.62 27.93 -7.16
N ASP A 98 -3.87 27.26 -8.27
CA ASP A 98 -5.12 27.39 -9.04
C ASP A 98 -6.18 26.35 -8.62
N VAL A 99 -6.00 25.68 -7.47
CA VAL A 99 -6.98 24.71 -6.98
C VAL A 99 -8.21 25.43 -6.40
N PRO A 100 -9.44 25.00 -6.75
CA PRO A 100 -10.64 25.55 -6.15
C PRO A 100 -10.78 25.09 -4.69
N PHE A 101 -10.98 26.03 -3.78
CA PHE A 101 -11.24 25.78 -2.36
C PHE A 101 -12.56 26.49 -1.96
N PRO A 102 -13.47 25.88 -1.18
CA PRO A 102 -13.37 24.58 -0.52
C PRO A 102 -13.76 23.37 -1.39
N VAL A 103 -14.42 23.59 -2.53
CA VAL A 103 -14.89 22.53 -3.44
C VAL A 103 -14.84 23.00 -4.90
N GLY A 104 -14.53 22.10 -5.83
CA GLY A 104 -14.68 22.35 -7.26
C GLY A 104 -16.14 22.20 -7.67
N LEU A 105 -16.79 23.31 -8.06
CA LEU A 105 -18.17 23.30 -8.54
C LEU A 105 -18.20 23.14 -10.06
N LEU A 106 -19.01 22.19 -10.56
CA LEU A 106 -19.26 22.01 -11.98
C LEU A 106 -20.42 22.92 -12.41
N LEU A 107 -20.14 24.22 -12.59
CA LEU A 107 -21.22 25.19 -12.80
C LEU A 107 -21.66 25.37 -14.26
N ASN A 108 -20.89 24.95 -15.28
CA ASN A 108 -21.34 24.97 -16.67
C ASN A 108 -20.63 23.88 -17.47
N MET A 109 -21.33 22.81 -17.82
CA MET A 109 -20.82 21.74 -18.67
C MET A 109 -21.07 22.10 -20.14
N SER A 110 -20.31 23.06 -20.67
CA SER A 110 -20.25 23.35 -22.10
C SER A 110 -18.80 23.72 -22.49
N ASP A 111 -18.16 22.79 -23.19
CA ASP A 111 -17.05 22.95 -24.15
C ASP A 111 -15.56 22.88 -23.74
N ASP A 112 -15.18 22.62 -22.49
CA ASP A 112 -13.75 22.43 -22.12
C ASP A 112 -13.38 20.97 -21.77
N ALA A 113 -14.07 19.98 -22.35
CA ALA A 113 -13.89 18.55 -22.02
C ALA A 113 -12.57 17.91 -22.50
N ASN A 114 -11.71 18.66 -23.18
CA ASN A 114 -10.43 18.15 -23.66
C ASN A 114 -9.29 19.06 -23.23
N ASN A 115 -8.47 18.54 -22.33
CA ASN A 115 -7.12 19.02 -21.99
C ASN A 115 -7.00 19.99 -20.80
N LEU A 116 -7.00 19.43 -19.58
CA LEU A 116 -6.30 20.03 -18.44
C LEU A 116 -5.52 18.95 -17.68
N VAL A 117 -4.32 18.66 -18.19
CA VAL A 117 -3.24 18.03 -17.43
C VAL A 117 -2.07 19.00 -17.41
N SER A 118 -1.77 19.54 -16.23
CA SER A 118 -0.41 19.99 -15.88
C SER A 118 0.12 19.10 -14.75
#